data_AF-A0A8S3EEK9-F1
#
_entry.id   AF-A0A8S3EEK9-F1
#
_cell.length_a   1.000
_cell.length_b   1.000
_cell.length_c   1.000
_cell.angle_alpha   90.00
_cell.angle_beta   90.00
_cell.angle_gamma   90.00
#
_symmetry.space_group_name_H-M   'P 1'
#
loop_
_entity.id
_entity.type
_entity.pdbx_description
1 polymer ?
#
loop_
_entity_poly.entity_id
_entity_poly.type
_entity_poly.pdbx_seq_one_letter_code
_entity_poly.pdbx_strand_id
1 'polypeptide(L)' 'MHLLKLSDMEKLFYIPPCLEADAKDWFFDNYHFVPSWSLFVQKLLDTFESSSKADIT' A
#
# COMPACT_ATOMS: atom_id res chain seq x y z
N MET A 1 -12.29 -23.71 -8.42
CA MET A 1 -12.53 -22.29 -8.10
C MET A 1 -11.49 -21.47 -8.82
N HIS A 2 -11.87 -20.73 -9.88
CA HIS A 2 -11.01 -19.67 -10.37
C HIS A 2 -11.07 -18.55 -9.33
N LEU A 3 -10.04 -18.43 -8.49
CA LEU A 3 -9.86 -17.24 -7.67
C LEU A 3 -9.81 -16.07 -8.65
N LEU A 4 -10.85 -15.22 -8.63
CA LEU A 4 -10.90 -13.98 -9.39
C LEU A 4 -9.65 -13.17 -9.03
N LYS A 5 -8.65 -13.20 -9.91
CA LYS A 5 -7.43 -12.43 -9.74
C LYS A 5 -7.70 -11.04 -10.26
N LEU A 6 -7.92 -10.12 -9.33
CA LEU A 6 -8.03 -8.69 -9.64
C LEU A 6 -6.77 -8.23 -10.38
N SER A 7 -6.97 -7.36 -11.36
CA SER A 7 -5.92 -6.56 -11.99
C SER A 7 -5.31 -5.59 -10.97
N ASP A 8 -4.14 -5.06 -11.28
CA ASP A 8 -3.49 -4.11 -10.37
C ASP A 8 -4.28 -2.81 -10.22
N MET A 9 -4.94 -2.33 -11.28
CA MET A 9 -5.82 -1.16 -11.19
C MET A 9 -7.00 -1.43 -10.26
N GLU A 10 -7.63 -2.60 -10.34
CA GLU A 10 -8.74 -2.95 -9.46
C GLU A 10 -8.27 -3.04 -8.00
N LYS A 11 -7.11 -3.64 -7.72
CA LYS A 11 -6.58 -3.68 -6.35
C LYS A 11 -6.31 -2.28 -5.81
N LEU A 12 -5.65 -1.42 -6.60
CA LEU A 12 -5.35 -0.04 -6.21
C LEU A 12 -6.62 0.80 -6.06
N PHE A 13 -7.69 0.48 -6.79
CA PHE A 13 -8.98 1.13 -6.62
C PHE A 13 -9.67 0.74 -5.30
N TYR A 14 -9.58 -0.52 -4.89
CA TYR A 14 -10.25 -1.04 -3.70
C TYR A 14 -9.45 -0.94 -2.39
N ILE A 15 -8.15 -0.63 -2.45
CA ILE A 15 -7.29 -0.57 -1.25
C ILE A 15 -7.56 0.61 -0.30
N PRO A 16 -7.97 1.83 -0.74
CA PRO A 16 -8.02 3.00 0.17
C PRO A 16 -8.90 2.83 1.43
N PRO A 17 -10.05 2.13 1.38
CA PRO A 17 -10.84 1.85 2.58
C PRO A 17 -10.15 0.93 3.61
N CYS A 18 -9.14 0.15 3.20
CA CYS A 18 -8.39 -0.74 4.09
C CYS A 18 -7.15 -0.07 4.69
N LEU A 19 -6.81 1.15 4.26
CA LEU A 19 -5.70 1.92 4.80
C LEU A 19 -6.21 2.82 5.91
N GLU A 20 -5.43 2.92 6.99
CA GLU A 20 -5.73 3.74 8.16
C GLU A 20 -4.66 4.82 8.34
N ALA A 21 -5.08 5.97 8.90
CA ALA A 21 -4.22 7.09 9.28
C ALA A 21 -3.14 7.43 8.23
N ASP A 22 -1.87 7.49 8.64
CA ASP A 22 -0.73 7.90 7.82
C ASP A 22 -0.57 7.08 6.54
N ALA A 23 -0.94 5.80 6.54
CA ALA A 23 -0.85 4.95 5.36
C ALA A 23 -1.87 5.35 4.28
N LYS A 24 -3.04 5.82 4.70
CA LYS A 24 -4.10 6.29 3.79
C LYS A 24 -3.72 7.63 3.16
N ASP A 25 -3.23 8.56 3.97
CA ASP A 25 -2.80 9.88 3.49
C ASP A 25 -1.60 9.73 2.54
N TRP A 26 -0.62 8.92 2.92
CA TRP A 26 0.52 8.59 2.08
C TRP A 26 0.10 8.00 0.72
N PHE A 27 -0.88 7.10 0.71
CA PHE A 27 -1.38 6.51 -0.54
C PHE A 27 -1.94 7.56 -1.48
N PHE A 28 -2.75 8.51 -1.00
CA PHE A 28 -3.33 9.55 -1.85
C PHE A 28 -2.26 10.51 -2.40
N ASP A 29 -1.24 10.84 -1.61
CA ASP A 29 -0.12 11.68 -2.05
C ASP A 29 0.76 10.96 -3.10
N ASN A 30 0.84 9.62 -3.03
CA ASN A 30 1.77 8.84 -3.82
C ASN A 30 1.12 7.98 -4.92
N TYR A 31 -0.21 7.99 -5.04
CA TYR A 31 -0.98 7.12 -5.95
C TYR A 31 -0.47 7.20 -7.41
N HIS A 32 -0.14 8.41 -7.88
CA HIS A 32 0.37 8.63 -9.23
C HIS A 32 1.75 7.99 -9.48
N PHE A 33 2.50 7.67 -8.42
CA PHE A 33 3.86 7.09 -8.47
C PHE A 33 3.88 5.58 -8.18
N VAL A 34 2.72 4.92 -8.11
CA VAL A 34 2.58 3.47 -7.87
C VAL A 34 1.68 2.80 -8.92
N PRO A 35 2.14 2.67 -10.18
CA PRO A 35 1.33 2.11 -11.28
C PRO A 35 0.99 0.60 -11.16
N SER A 36 1.60 -0.12 -10.22
CA SER A 36 1.38 -1.55 -10.03
C SER A 36 1.18 -1.91 -8.56
N TRP A 37 0.49 -3.02 -8.32
CA TRP A 37 0.22 -3.49 -6.97
C TRP A 37 1.50 -3.88 -6.24
N SER A 38 2.44 -4.54 -6.93
CA SER A 38 3.72 -4.94 -6.34
C SER A 38 4.54 -3.74 -5.87
N LEU A 39 4.58 -2.68 -6.66
CA LEU A 39 5.32 -1.46 -6.31
C LEU A 39 4.66 -0.71 -5.15
N PHE A 40 3.33 -0.66 -5.12
CA PHE A 40 2.59 -0.13 -3.97
C PHE A 40 2.94 -0.89 -2.69
N VAL A 41 2.86 -2.23 -2.69
CA VAL A 41 3.17 -3.05 -1.51
C VAL A 41 4.62 -2.85 -1.08
N GLN A 42 5.56 -2.86 -2.03
CA GLN A 42 6.97 -2.64 -1.72
C GLN A 42 7.20 -1.28 -1.05
N LYS A 43 6.69 -0.19 -1.64
CA LYS A 43 6.85 1.15 -1.07
C LYS A 43 6.14 1.32 0.27
N LEU A 44 4.99 0.68 0.47
CA LEU A 44 4.28 0.68 1.73
C LEU A 44 5.12 0.03 2.84
N LEU A 45 5.71 -1.14 2.57
CA LEU A 45 6.60 -1.82 3.51
C LEU A 45 7.86 -0.98 3.76
N ASP A 46 8.50 -0.47 2.71
CA ASP A 46 9.70 0.37 2.83
C ASP A 46 9.46 1.65 3.64
N THR A 47 8.23 2.19 3.64
CA THR A 47 7.87 3.43 4.35
C THR A 47 7.48 3.15 5.80
N PHE A 48 6.67 2.13 6.05
CA PHE A 48 6.03 1.91 7.35
C PHE A 48 6.64 0.76 8.16
N GLU A 49 7.23 -0.26 7.53
CA GLU A 49 7.89 -1.35 8.25
C GLU A 49 9.24 -0.90 8.82
N SER A 50 9.94 0.02 8.14
CA SER A 50 11.14 0.68 8.67
C SER A 50 10.85 1.59 9.87
N SER A 51 9.61 2.11 9.97
CA SER A 51 9.18 2.97 11.07
C SER A 51 9.02 2.20 12.39
N SER A 52 8.69 0.91 12.34
CA SER A 52 8.59 0.03 13.53
C SER A 52 9.92 -0.45 14.12
N LYS A 53 11.08 -0.01 13.60
CA LYS A 53 12.42 -0.40 14.10
C LYS A 53 13.06 0.58 15.10
N ALA A 54 12.28 1.46 15.73
CA ALA A 54 12.69 2.25 16.89
C ALA A 54 11.56 2.17 17.92
N ASP A 55 11.71 1.81 19.19
CA ASP A 55 12.85 1.68 20.10
C ASP A 55 12.61 0.45 20.99
N ILE A 56 13.56 -0.48 21.06
CA ILE A 56 13.76 -1.31 22.25
C ILE A 56 14.99 -0.71 22.95
N THR A 57 14.77 0.34 23.72
CA THR A 57 15.70 0.86 24.73
C THR A 57 15.04 0.79 26.08
#